data_AF-A0A917QFR7-F1
#
_entry.id   AF-A0A917QFR7-F1
#
_cell.length_a   1.000
_cell.length_b   1.000
_cell.length_c   1.000
_cell.angle_alpha   90.00
_cell.angle_beta   90.00
_cell.angle_gamma   90.00
#
_symmetry.space_group_name_H-M   'P 1'
#
loop_
_entity.id
_entity.type
_entity.pdbx_description
1 polymer ?
#
loop_
_entity_poly.entity_id
_entity_poly.type
_entity_poly.pdbx_seq_one_letter_code
_entity_poly.pdbx_strand_id
1 'polypeptide(L)'
;MSDRTGPGFAPARDATAQEQLSVEQPALALRGVTRAFGASRAVDAVDLEIREGEFFTIVGPSGSGKSTLLRMLAGLDRPTAGDILLRGRRVNDVPANARPTAMVFQSLALFDHMSVGDNIAFALKMRGVARTERLERARGLLDVVHLPASYLDKPVTQCSGGERQRVALARALASDPDILFFDEPLSAIDNRLRKLLQVEIKELHRRTGKTFVYITHALEEAMVMSDRVALMRAGKIVQVAPPLEIYDRPTSRFVAEFMGEVNVWCAVREAGGVALPELGLAFPGETLPQAEGLLVARPEKLAMLGEGGGAQAIVAGTIVDEFVLGSRKQIHLRPDGDASRPIVFGEIPATPDAPAPGARVRLGLAFADCRFVTE
;
A
#
# COMPACT_ATOMS: atom_id res chain seq x y z
N MET A 1 57.49 18.67 19.99
CA MET A 1 57.02 20.05 20.22
C MET A 1 56.74 20.65 18.85
N SER A 2 55.50 21.13 18.64
CA SER A 2 54.98 22.11 17.65
C SER A 2 55.77 22.32 16.33
N ASP A 3 55.16 22.39 15.15
CA ASP A 3 53.96 23.20 14.89
C ASP A 3 53.26 22.81 13.57
N ARG A 4 51.94 23.04 13.52
CA ARG A 4 51.03 22.77 12.40
C ARG A 4 50.87 24.03 11.54
N THR A 5 50.98 23.91 10.23
CA THR A 5 50.30 24.82 9.28
C THR A 5 49.98 24.06 8.00
N GLY A 6 48.68 23.88 7.72
CA GLY A 6 48.19 23.34 6.45
C GLY A 6 47.77 24.45 5.49
N PRO A 7 47.71 24.17 4.19
CA PRO A 7 46.86 24.89 3.25
C PRO A 7 45.73 23.93 2.79
N GLY A 8 44.45 24.29 2.74
CA GLY A 8 43.84 25.54 2.35
C GLY A 8 42.71 25.14 1.39
N PHE A 9 41.48 25.08 1.91
CA PHE A 9 40.27 24.77 1.16
C PHE A 9 40.13 25.75 -0.02
N ALA A 10 40.10 25.24 -1.24
CA ALA A 10 39.73 26.04 -2.41
C ALA A 10 38.20 26.23 -2.45
N PRO A 11 37.70 27.41 -2.83
CA PRO A 11 36.29 27.77 -2.70
C PRO A 11 35.42 27.06 -3.74
N ALA A 12 34.15 26.91 -3.37
CA ALA A 12 33.07 26.41 -4.21
C ALA A 12 33.09 27.07 -5.59
N ARG A 13 33.12 26.22 -6.63
CA ARG A 13 32.87 26.68 -8.00
C ARG A 13 31.39 26.99 -8.15
N ASP A 14 31.16 28.17 -8.72
CA ASP A 14 29.88 28.83 -8.89
C ASP A 14 28.77 27.90 -9.38
N ALA A 15 27.70 27.86 -8.59
CA ALA A 15 26.42 27.31 -8.93
C ALA A 15 25.69 28.25 -9.90
N THR A 16 25.98 28.14 -11.20
CA THR A 16 25.07 28.57 -12.27
C THR A 16 25.35 27.76 -13.53
N ALA A 17 24.79 26.56 -13.59
CA ALA A 17 24.64 25.80 -14.83
C ALA A 17 23.44 24.86 -14.69
N GLN A 18 22.28 25.36 -15.12
CA GLN A 18 21.17 24.57 -15.68
C GLN A 18 20.72 23.37 -14.84
N GLU A 19 19.78 23.60 -13.92
CA GLU A 19 18.75 22.60 -13.58
C GLU A 19 17.91 22.31 -14.83
N GLN A 20 18.47 21.52 -15.74
CA GLN A 20 17.64 20.66 -16.56
C GLN A 20 16.96 19.72 -15.58
N LEU A 21 15.65 19.83 -15.42
CA LEU A 21 14.84 18.75 -14.86
C LEU A 21 15.12 17.51 -15.71
N SER A 22 16.10 16.70 -15.30
CA SER A 22 16.21 15.34 -15.78
C SER A 22 14.89 14.69 -15.38
N VAL A 23 14.01 14.48 -16.35
CA VAL A 23 12.83 13.65 -16.15
C VAL A 23 13.37 12.28 -15.78
N GLU A 24 13.40 12.00 -14.48
CA GLU A 24 13.96 10.77 -13.94
C GLU A 24 13.16 9.63 -14.54
N GLN A 25 13.84 8.81 -15.34
CA GLN A 25 13.19 7.78 -16.12
C GLN A 25 12.62 6.72 -15.16
N PRO A 26 11.30 6.40 -15.22
CA PRO A 26 10.71 5.44 -14.31
C PRO A 26 11.28 4.04 -14.56
N ALA A 27 11.40 3.26 -13.49
CA ALA A 27 11.77 1.84 -13.57
C ALA A 27 10.76 1.06 -14.41
N LEU A 28 9.48 1.38 -14.23
CA LEU A 28 8.36 0.77 -14.93
C LEU A 28 7.32 1.82 -15.30
N ALA A 29 6.87 1.81 -16.55
CA ALA A 29 5.75 2.61 -17.01
C ALA A 29 4.75 1.75 -17.79
N LEU A 30 3.47 1.95 -17.49
CA LEU A 30 2.32 1.40 -18.21
C LEU A 30 1.69 2.54 -19.00
N ARG A 31 1.43 2.30 -20.29
CA ARG A 31 0.75 3.25 -21.20
C ARG A 31 -0.49 2.60 -21.79
N GLY A 32 -1.66 2.99 -21.31
CA GLY A 32 -2.97 2.49 -21.77
C GLY A 32 -3.11 0.97 -21.71
N VAL A 33 -2.46 0.30 -20.75
CA VAL A 33 -2.35 -1.16 -20.74
C VAL A 33 -3.70 -1.81 -20.46
N THR A 34 -4.10 -2.71 -21.36
CA THR A 34 -5.40 -3.38 -21.33
C THR A 34 -5.22 -4.88 -21.45
N ARG A 35 -5.95 -5.65 -20.65
CA ARG A 35 -6.07 -7.10 -20.78
C ARG A 35 -7.53 -7.50 -20.83
N ALA A 36 -7.95 -7.99 -21.99
CA ALA A 36 -9.31 -8.45 -22.24
C ALA A 36 -9.36 -9.97 -22.42
N PHE A 37 -10.37 -10.60 -21.81
CA PHE A 37 -10.75 -12.00 -21.99
C PHE A 37 -12.17 -12.03 -22.60
N GLY A 38 -12.24 -12.10 -23.93
CA GLY A 38 -13.50 -11.91 -24.65
C GLY A 38 -14.06 -10.52 -24.41
N ALA A 39 -15.29 -10.42 -23.88
CA ALA A 39 -15.94 -9.16 -23.55
C ALA A 39 -15.49 -8.55 -22.21
N SER A 40 -14.86 -9.33 -21.33
CA SER A 40 -14.44 -8.85 -20.00
C SER A 40 -13.05 -8.21 -20.05
N ARG A 41 -12.92 -6.98 -19.54
CA ARG A 41 -11.63 -6.30 -19.39
C ARG A 41 -11.15 -6.44 -17.94
N ALA A 42 -10.23 -7.37 -17.71
CA ALA A 42 -9.62 -7.58 -16.39
C ALA A 42 -8.69 -6.43 -16.01
N VAL A 43 -8.07 -5.79 -17.00
CA VAL A 43 -7.32 -4.53 -16.88
C VAL A 43 -7.77 -3.64 -18.02
N ASP A 44 -8.12 -2.38 -17.76
CA ASP A 44 -8.74 -1.48 -18.73
C ASP A 44 -8.01 -0.14 -18.77
N ALA A 45 -7.22 0.06 -19.84
CA ALA A 45 -6.48 1.29 -20.12
C ALA A 45 -5.71 1.86 -18.92
N VAL A 46 -4.89 1.03 -18.27
CA VAL A 46 -4.10 1.44 -17.10
C VAL A 46 -2.86 2.24 -17.53
N ASP A 47 -2.78 3.47 -17.03
CA ASP A 47 -1.58 4.29 -17.02
C ASP A 47 -1.01 4.36 -15.60
N LEU A 48 0.28 4.06 -15.46
CA LEU A 48 0.96 4.02 -14.16
C LEU A 48 2.48 4.13 -14.34
N GLU A 49 3.14 4.86 -13.44
CA GLU A 49 4.60 4.99 -13.41
C GLU A 49 5.13 4.65 -12.01
N ILE A 50 6.14 3.77 -11.98
CA ILE A 50 6.85 3.35 -10.77
C ILE A 50 8.30 3.82 -10.87
N ARG A 51 8.78 4.51 -9.85
CA ARG A 51 10.12 5.12 -9.80
C ARG A 51 11.18 4.05 -9.51
N GLU A 52 12.43 4.36 -9.85
CA GLU A 52 13.56 3.52 -9.46
C GLU A 52 13.71 3.48 -7.94
N GLY A 53 13.96 2.28 -7.39
CA GLY A 53 14.13 2.06 -5.96
C GLY A 53 12.87 2.29 -5.11
N GLU A 54 11.70 2.35 -5.75
CA GLU A 54 10.42 2.57 -5.07
C GLU A 54 9.84 1.26 -4.52
N PHE A 55 9.31 1.31 -3.30
CA PHE A 55 8.40 0.29 -2.78
C PHE A 55 6.98 0.69 -3.17
N PHE A 56 6.48 0.11 -4.26
CA PHE A 56 5.16 0.38 -4.80
C PHE A 56 4.18 -0.75 -4.51
N THR A 57 3.02 -0.44 -3.95
CA THR A 57 2.00 -1.47 -3.69
C THR A 57 0.74 -1.26 -4.53
N ILE A 58 0.19 -2.34 -5.08
CA ILE A 58 -1.11 -2.36 -5.75
C ILE A 58 -2.10 -3.06 -4.81
N VAL A 59 -3.13 -2.33 -4.40
CA VAL A 59 -4.21 -2.81 -3.53
C VAL A 59 -5.56 -2.73 -4.23
N GLY A 60 -6.53 -3.48 -3.73
CA GLY A 60 -7.90 -3.46 -4.25
C GLY A 60 -8.64 -4.75 -3.91
N PRO A 61 -9.97 -4.79 -4.09
CA PRO A 61 -10.78 -5.96 -3.78
C PRO A 61 -10.43 -7.16 -4.67
N SER A 62 -10.89 -8.34 -4.28
CA SER A 62 -10.80 -9.53 -5.12
C SER A 62 -11.43 -9.28 -6.50
N GLY A 63 -10.77 -9.75 -7.56
CA GLY A 63 -11.24 -9.54 -8.93
C GLY A 63 -10.98 -8.15 -9.51
N SER A 64 -10.29 -7.24 -8.81
CA SER A 64 -10.01 -5.90 -9.35
C SER A 64 -8.99 -5.84 -10.49
N GLY A 65 -8.29 -6.93 -10.79
CA GLY A 65 -7.32 -7.03 -11.90
C GLY A 65 -5.84 -7.06 -11.48
N LYS A 66 -5.53 -7.00 -10.18
CA LYS A 66 -4.16 -6.92 -9.64
C LYS A 66 -3.24 -8.04 -10.12
N SER A 67 -3.63 -9.30 -9.92
CA SER A 67 -2.80 -10.45 -10.30
C SER A 67 -2.68 -10.57 -11.83
N THR A 68 -3.71 -10.18 -12.59
CA THR A 68 -3.63 -10.09 -14.05
C THR A 68 -2.60 -9.04 -14.49
N LEU A 69 -2.63 -7.86 -13.86
CA LEU A 69 -1.65 -6.80 -14.09
C LEU A 69 -0.23 -7.30 -13.77
N LEU A 70 -0.02 -7.90 -12.59
CA LEU A 70 1.27 -8.44 -12.17
C LEU A 70 1.86 -9.44 -13.14
N ARG A 71 1.03 -10.37 -13.63
CA ARG A 71 1.46 -11.38 -14.60
C ARG A 71 1.91 -10.75 -15.91
N MET A 72 1.26 -9.69 -16.36
CA MET A 72 1.73 -8.94 -17.53
C MET A 72 3.06 -8.22 -17.26
N LEU A 73 3.22 -7.62 -16.08
CA LEU A 73 4.46 -6.96 -15.68
C LEU A 73 5.63 -7.94 -15.60
N ALA A 74 5.40 -9.15 -15.07
CA ALA A 74 6.38 -10.23 -15.00
C ALA A 74 6.62 -10.95 -16.34
N GLY A 75 5.81 -10.70 -17.37
CA GLY A 75 5.92 -11.35 -18.69
C GLY A 75 5.36 -12.78 -18.74
N LEU A 76 4.49 -13.12 -17.78
CA LEU A 76 3.73 -14.38 -17.71
C LEU A 76 2.38 -14.29 -18.45
N ASP A 77 1.96 -13.08 -18.82
CA ASP A 77 0.82 -12.82 -19.69
C ASP A 77 1.14 -11.62 -20.60
N ARG A 78 0.38 -11.45 -21.69
CA ARG A 78 0.57 -10.35 -22.65
C ARG A 78 -0.61 -9.39 -22.63
N PRO A 79 -0.37 -8.07 -22.68
CA PRO A 79 -1.45 -7.10 -22.84
C PRO A 79 -2.16 -7.32 -24.18
N THR A 80 -3.48 -7.13 -24.19
CA THR A 80 -4.28 -7.08 -25.41
C THR A 80 -4.06 -5.75 -26.15
N ALA A 81 -3.80 -4.66 -25.42
CA ALA A 81 -3.45 -3.35 -25.97
C ALA A 81 -2.58 -2.55 -24.98
N GLY A 82 -1.92 -1.51 -25.46
CA GLY A 82 -1.03 -0.66 -24.67
C GLY A 82 0.37 -1.24 -24.48
N ASP A 83 1.23 -0.48 -23.80
CA ASP A 83 2.66 -0.76 -23.70
C ASP A 83 3.15 -0.81 -22.26
N ILE A 84 4.00 -1.80 -21.98
CA ILE A 84 4.76 -1.92 -20.74
C ILE A 84 6.21 -1.56 -21.06
N LEU A 85 6.72 -0.53 -20.40
CA LEU A 85 8.09 -0.06 -20.58
C LEU A 85 8.88 -0.30 -19.29
N LEU A 86 10.05 -0.93 -19.41
CA LEU A 86 11.04 -1.07 -18.33
C LEU A 86 12.23 -0.19 -18.67
N ARG A 87 12.51 0.83 -17.84
CA ARG A 87 13.53 1.86 -18.13
C ARG A 87 13.42 2.41 -19.55
N GLY A 88 12.19 2.74 -19.94
CA GLY A 88 11.81 3.24 -21.27
C GLY A 88 11.88 2.26 -22.44
N ARG A 89 12.28 1.00 -22.22
CA ARG A 89 12.26 -0.04 -23.27
C ARG A 89 10.96 -0.82 -23.20
N ARG A 90 10.23 -0.88 -24.32
CA ARG A 90 9.01 -1.69 -24.45
C ARG A 90 9.35 -3.17 -24.27
N VAL A 91 8.65 -3.87 -23.36
CA VAL A 91 8.92 -5.28 -23.00
C VAL A 91 7.76 -6.24 -23.29
N ASN A 92 6.69 -5.81 -23.95
CA ASN A 92 5.48 -6.63 -24.21
C ASN A 92 5.80 -8.02 -24.78
N ASP A 93 6.76 -8.10 -25.70
CA ASP A 93 7.14 -9.33 -26.42
C ASP A 93 8.31 -10.08 -25.77
N VAL A 94 8.91 -9.51 -24.71
CA VAL A 94 10.02 -10.12 -23.97
C VAL A 94 9.45 -11.15 -22.98
N PRO A 95 9.84 -12.44 -23.06
CA PRO A 95 9.37 -13.47 -22.14
C PRO A 95 9.92 -13.26 -20.72
N ALA A 96 9.21 -13.77 -19.71
CA ALA A 96 9.54 -13.60 -18.30
C ALA A 96 11.01 -13.92 -17.94
N ASN A 97 11.57 -14.99 -18.50
CA ASN A 97 12.94 -15.43 -18.23
C ASN A 97 14.04 -14.51 -18.82
N ALA A 98 13.68 -13.64 -19.76
CA ALA A 98 14.58 -12.67 -20.38
C ALA A 98 14.40 -11.24 -19.83
N ARG A 99 13.43 -11.02 -18.93
CA ARG A 99 13.25 -9.73 -18.25
C ARG A 99 14.21 -9.62 -17.06
N PRO A 100 14.73 -8.43 -16.75
CA PRO A 100 15.53 -8.19 -15.55
C PRO A 100 14.63 -8.08 -14.31
N THR A 101 13.74 -9.04 -14.10
CA THR A 101 12.72 -9.03 -13.06
C THR A 101 12.62 -10.39 -12.38
N ALA A 102 12.26 -10.43 -11.10
CA ALA A 102 12.00 -11.66 -10.39
C ALA A 102 10.63 -11.65 -9.71
N MET A 103 10.01 -12.82 -9.55
CA MET A 103 8.70 -12.95 -8.93
C MET A 103 8.78 -13.83 -7.67
N VAL A 104 8.13 -13.36 -6.61
CA VAL A 104 7.91 -14.08 -5.36
C VAL A 104 6.41 -14.41 -5.28
N PHE A 105 6.11 -15.69 -5.47
CA PHE A 105 4.74 -16.21 -5.51
C PHE A 105 4.16 -16.43 -4.10
N GLN A 106 2.83 -16.38 -4.00
CA GLN A 106 2.09 -16.70 -2.76
C GLN A 106 2.44 -18.07 -2.17
N SER A 107 2.55 -19.12 -3.00
CA SER A 107 2.92 -20.47 -2.55
C SER A 107 4.42 -20.67 -2.30
N LEU A 108 5.22 -19.61 -2.46
CA LEU A 108 6.69 -19.58 -2.49
C LEU A 108 7.34 -20.40 -3.61
N ALA A 109 6.66 -21.43 -4.11
CA ALA A 109 7.09 -22.30 -5.20
C ALA A 109 8.55 -22.79 -5.02
N LEU A 110 8.95 -23.12 -3.79
CA LEU A 110 10.28 -23.67 -3.50
C LEU A 110 10.37 -25.12 -4.00
N PHE A 111 11.57 -25.54 -4.39
CA PHE A 111 11.82 -26.91 -4.81
C PHE A 111 12.10 -27.75 -3.57
N ASP A 112 11.08 -28.48 -3.10
CA ASP A 112 11.12 -29.22 -1.83
C ASP A 112 12.19 -30.33 -1.79
N HIS A 113 12.61 -30.82 -2.96
CA HIS A 113 13.68 -31.83 -3.10
C HIS A 113 15.09 -31.23 -3.13
N MET A 114 15.24 -29.92 -3.01
CA MET A 114 16.52 -29.21 -3.05
C MET A 114 16.88 -28.63 -1.68
N SER A 115 18.18 -28.43 -1.45
CA SER A 115 18.68 -27.66 -0.30
C SER A 115 18.27 -26.18 -0.41
N VAL A 116 18.40 -25.44 0.69
CA VAL A 116 18.24 -23.98 0.67
C VAL A 116 19.21 -23.32 -0.32
N GLY A 117 20.49 -23.71 -0.31
CA GLY A 117 21.50 -23.16 -1.21
C GLY A 117 21.20 -23.44 -2.68
N ASP A 118 20.75 -24.65 -3.01
CA ASP A 118 20.35 -25.01 -4.37
C ASP A 118 19.09 -24.28 -4.83
N ASN A 119 18.11 -24.07 -3.93
CA ASN A 119 16.94 -23.25 -4.21
C ASN A 119 17.36 -21.83 -4.59
N ILE A 120 18.24 -21.20 -3.80
CA ILE A 120 18.72 -19.83 -4.05
C ILE A 120 19.53 -19.77 -5.35
N ALA A 121 20.42 -20.74 -5.58
CA ALA A 121 21.30 -20.78 -6.74
C ALA A 121 20.63 -21.25 -8.04
N PHE A 122 19.36 -21.66 -8.01
CA PHE A 122 18.69 -22.32 -9.14
C PHE A 122 18.69 -21.48 -10.43
N ALA A 123 18.35 -20.19 -10.34
CA ALA A 123 18.33 -19.31 -11.51
C ALA A 123 19.72 -19.17 -12.16
N LEU A 124 20.77 -19.06 -11.35
CA LEU A 124 22.16 -18.99 -11.81
C LEU A 124 22.61 -20.32 -12.43
N LYS A 125 22.18 -21.46 -11.87
CA LYS A 125 22.40 -22.79 -12.46
C LYS A 125 21.78 -22.87 -13.86
N MET A 126 20.57 -22.37 -14.06
CA MET A 126 19.93 -22.35 -15.39
C MET A 126 20.62 -21.42 -16.39
N ARG A 127 21.31 -20.37 -15.91
CA ARG A 127 22.15 -19.48 -16.73
C ARG A 127 23.56 -20.05 -16.99
N GLY A 128 23.87 -21.26 -16.53
CA GLY A 128 25.17 -21.89 -16.73
C GLY A 128 26.29 -21.39 -15.83
N VAL A 129 25.98 -20.62 -14.78
CA VAL A 129 26.97 -20.11 -13.82
C VAL A 129 27.61 -21.28 -13.05
N ALA A 130 28.93 -21.21 -12.89
CA ALA A 130 29.72 -22.25 -12.25
C ALA A 130 29.21 -22.54 -10.83
N ARG A 131 29.30 -23.81 -10.40
CA ARG A 131 28.76 -24.25 -9.09
C ARG A 131 29.35 -23.47 -7.92
N THR A 132 30.65 -23.19 -7.94
CA THR A 132 31.34 -22.46 -6.88
C THR A 132 30.79 -21.04 -6.75
N GLU A 133 30.72 -20.31 -7.87
CA GLU A 133 30.25 -18.92 -7.92
C GLU A 133 28.78 -18.79 -7.49
N ARG A 134 27.90 -19.66 -7.97
CA ARG A 134 26.48 -19.59 -7.58
C ARG A 134 26.24 -19.94 -6.11
N LEU A 135 27.04 -20.82 -5.52
CA LEU A 135 26.94 -21.16 -4.08
C LEU A 135 27.53 -20.05 -3.21
N GLU A 136 28.57 -19.37 -3.67
CA GLU A 136 29.10 -18.17 -3.01
C GLU A 136 28.07 -17.04 -3.00
N ARG A 137 27.42 -16.79 -4.15
CA ARG A 137 26.30 -15.85 -4.23
C ARG A 137 25.14 -16.25 -3.32
N ALA A 138 24.78 -17.53 -3.27
CA ALA A 138 23.75 -18.02 -2.36
C ALA A 138 24.11 -17.79 -0.88
N ARG A 139 25.37 -18.04 -0.50
CA ARG A 139 25.86 -17.78 0.87
C ARG A 139 25.78 -16.30 1.23
N GLY A 140 26.17 -15.40 0.33
CA GLY A 140 26.05 -13.96 0.55
C GLY A 140 24.58 -13.52 0.72
N LEU A 141 23.65 -14.14 0.00
CA LEU A 141 22.23 -13.82 0.09
C LEU A 141 21.58 -14.33 1.38
N LEU A 142 22.11 -15.40 1.99
CA LEU A 142 21.63 -15.84 3.32
C LEU A 142 21.80 -14.72 4.37
N ASP A 143 22.93 -14.01 4.35
CA ASP A 143 23.16 -12.87 5.24
C ASP A 143 22.19 -11.71 4.98
N VAL A 144 21.94 -11.41 3.69
CA VAL A 144 20.96 -10.38 3.27
C VAL A 144 19.56 -10.69 3.81
N VAL A 145 19.17 -11.96 3.86
CA VAL A 145 17.86 -12.39 4.39
C VAL A 145 17.90 -12.87 5.85
N HIS A 146 18.98 -12.60 6.58
CA HIS A 146 19.15 -12.98 8.00
C HIS A 146 19.00 -14.48 8.29
N LEU A 147 19.44 -15.34 7.37
CA LEU A 147 19.54 -16.77 7.58
C LEU A 147 20.99 -17.17 7.90
N PRO A 148 21.21 -18.11 8.85
CA PRO A 148 22.56 -18.58 9.15
C PRO A 148 23.23 -19.20 7.94
N ALA A 149 24.54 -18.99 7.77
CA ALA A 149 25.30 -19.61 6.69
C ALA A 149 25.25 -21.16 6.70
N SER A 150 25.01 -21.77 7.86
CA SER A 150 24.81 -23.22 8.03
C SER A 150 23.55 -23.74 7.32
N TYR A 151 22.63 -22.87 6.92
CA TYR A 151 21.43 -23.27 6.20
C TYR A 151 21.71 -23.68 4.76
N LEU A 152 22.88 -23.37 4.20
CA LEU A 152 23.19 -23.61 2.78
C LEU A 152 22.88 -25.06 2.35
N ASP A 153 23.24 -26.05 3.18
CA ASP A 153 23.02 -27.47 2.90
C ASP A 153 21.73 -28.04 3.56
N LYS A 154 20.99 -27.21 4.31
CA LYS A 154 19.75 -27.62 4.99
C LYS A 154 18.67 -27.93 3.93
N PRO A 155 17.94 -29.05 4.04
CA PRO A 155 16.76 -29.30 3.22
C PRO A 155 15.70 -28.21 3.43
N VAL A 156 15.14 -27.65 2.36
CA VAL A 156 14.19 -26.53 2.46
C VAL A 156 12.89 -26.91 3.19
N THR A 157 12.54 -28.20 3.19
CA THR A 157 11.38 -28.75 3.91
C THR A 157 11.54 -28.75 5.43
N GLN A 158 12.78 -28.60 5.93
CA GLN A 158 13.07 -28.44 7.36
C GLN A 158 13.05 -26.97 7.81
N CYS A 159 12.75 -26.04 6.91
CA CYS A 159 12.61 -24.63 7.24
C CYS A 159 11.20 -24.30 7.74
N SER A 160 11.11 -23.42 8.74
CA SER A 160 9.83 -22.83 9.16
C SER A 160 9.19 -22.00 8.04
N GLY A 161 7.91 -21.64 8.16
CA GLY A 161 7.22 -20.83 7.14
C GLY A 161 7.94 -19.50 6.85
N GLY A 162 8.37 -18.78 7.89
CA GLY A 162 9.15 -17.55 7.74
C GLY A 162 10.56 -17.77 7.17
N GLU A 163 11.22 -18.88 7.51
CA GLU A 163 12.49 -19.25 6.87
C GLU A 163 12.29 -19.55 5.37
N ARG A 164 11.26 -20.31 4.99
CA ARG A 164 10.92 -20.58 3.58
C ARG A 164 10.66 -19.27 2.83
N GLN A 165 9.99 -18.31 3.46
CA GLN A 165 9.81 -16.97 2.89
C GLN A 165 11.14 -16.31 2.55
N ARG A 166 12.08 -16.29 3.52
CA ARG A 166 13.42 -15.72 3.35
C ARG A 166 14.21 -16.42 2.25
N VAL A 167 14.10 -17.75 2.16
CA VAL A 167 14.70 -18.53 1.06
C VAL A 167 14.11 -18.12 -0.30
N ALA A 168 12.80 -17.91 -0.39
CA ALA A 168 12.15 -17.46 -1.63
C ALA A 168 12.60 -16.05 -2.04
N LEU A 169 12.75 -15.13 -1.07
CA LEU A 169 13.31 -13.79 -1.28
C LEU A 169 14.76 -13.84 -1.78
N ALA A 170 15.61 -14.61 -1.10
CA ALA A 170 17.01 -14.79 -1.48
C ALA A 170 17.12 -15.38 -2.90
N ARG A 171 16.28 -16.36 -3.25
CA ARG A 171 16.22 -16.92 -4.60
C ARG A 171 15.85 -15.89 -5.66
N ALA A 172 14.88 -15.02 -5.39
CA ALA A 172 14.52 -13.95 -6.32
C ALA A 172 15.70 -12.99 -6.55
N LEU A 173 16.38 -12.59 -5.47
CA LEU A 173 17.55 -11.70 -5.49
C LEU A 173 18.81 -12.33 -6.13
N ALA A 174 18.90 -13.66 -6.18
CA ALA A 174 20.05 -14.35 -6.76
C ALA A 174 20.31 -14.01 -8.22
N SER A 175 19.25 -13.70 -8.97
CA SER A 175 19.33 -13.30 -10.37
C SER A 175 19.71 -11.83 -10.60
N ASP A 176 19.93 -11.07 -9.52
CA ASP A 176 20.15 -9.62 -9.47
C ASP A 176 19.15 -8.81 -10.31
N PRO A 177 17.84 -8.96 -10.05
CA PRO A 177 16.81 -8.28 -10.83
C PRO A 177 16.83 -6.76 -10.58
N ASP A 178 16.31 -6.00 -11.54
CA ASP A 178 16.00 -4.57 -11.38
C ASP A 178 14.71 -4.37 -10.58
N ILE A 179 13.71 -5.23 -10.81
CA ILE A 179 12.39 -5.17 -10.17
C ILE A 179 12.02 -6.52 -9.55
N LEU A 180 11.55 -6.49 -8.30
CA LEU A 180 10.95 -7.64 -7.63
C LEU A 180 9.43 -7.49 -7.56
N PHE A 181 8.72 -8.52 -8.01
CA PHE A 181 7.27 -8.62 -7.96
C PHE A 181 6.84 -9.55 -6.82
N PHE A 182 5.88 -9.13 -6.02
CA PHE A 182 5.30 -9.94 -4.93
C PHE A 182 3.81 -10.13 -5.14
N ASP A 183 3.35 -11.39 -5.16
CA ASP A 183 1.94 -11.75 -5.29
C ASP A 183 1.41 -12.28 -3.96
N GLU A 184 0.77 -11.41 -3.18
CA GLU A 184 0.20 -11.71 -1.85
C GLU A 184 1.09 -12.58 -0.94
N PRO A 185 2.38 -12.23 -0.80
CA PRO A 185 3.39 -13.15 -0.27
C PRO A 185 3.20 -13.48 1.23
N LEU A 186 2.36 -12.73 1.95
CA LEU A 186 2.13 -12.88 3.40
C LEU A 186 0.68 -13.30 3.76
N SER A 187 -0.16 -13.57 2.76
CA SER A 187 -1.59 -13.84 2.94
C SER A 187 -1.88 -15.06 3.82
N ALA A 188 -1.09 -16.12 3.71
CA ALA A 188 -1.26 -17.38 4.45
C ALA A 188 -0.52 -17.42 5.81
N ILE A 189 0.08 -16.31 6.23
CA ILE A 189 0.91 -16.24 7.45
C ILE A 189 0.09 -15.67 8.61
N ASP A 190 0.32 -16.19 9.83
CA ASP A 190 -0.33 -15.68 11.04
C ASP A 190 0.03 -14.21 11.33
N ASN A 191 -0.83 -13.51 12.07
CA ASN A 191 -0.70 -12.07 12.28
C ASN A 191 0.62 -11.65 12.96
N ARG A 192 1.17 -12.45 13.88
CA ARG A 192 2.40 -12.08 14.60
C ARG A 192 3.61 -12.20 13.68
N LEU A 193 3.73 -13.32 12.98
CA LEU A 193 4.81 -13.53 12.02
C LEU A 193 4.68 -12.58 10.82
N ARG A 194 3.47 -12.28 10.36
CA ARG A 194 3.22 -11.31 9.28
C ARG A 194 3.81 -9.95 9.59
N LYS A 195 3.54 -9.37 10.77
CA LYS A 195 4.07 -8.06 11.18
C LYS A 195 5.60 -8.04 11.21
N LEU A 196 6.23 -9.12 11.69
CA LEU A 196 7.68 -9.25 11.67
C LEU A 196 8.22 -9.27 10.23
N LEU A 197 7.62 -10.09 9.37
CA LEU A 197 8.04 -10.21 7.97
C LEU A 197 7.84 -8.91 7.17
N GLN A 198 6.80 -8.12 7.47
CA GLN A 198 6.62 -6.79 6.85
C GLN A 198 7.81 -5.86 7.12
N VAL A 199 8.26 -5.81 8.39
CA VAL A 199 9.43 -5.01 8.78
C VAL A 199 10.70 -5.52 8.08
N GLU A 200 10.88 -6.84 8.02
CA GLU A 200 12.04 -7.44 7.35
C GLU A 200 12.06 -7.18 5.84
N ILE A 201 10.91 -7.25 5.15
CA ILE A 201 10.82 -6.95 3.72
C ILE A 201 11.12 -5.47 3.46
N LYS A 202 10.62 -4.57 4.31
CA LYS A 202 10.95 -3.14 4.22
C LYS A 202 12.45 -2.87 4.43
N GLU A 203 13.06 -3.55 5.39
CA GLU A 203 14.50 -3.46 5.63
C GLU A 203 15.30 -4.00 4.43
N LEU A 204 14.88 -5.13 3.88
CA LEU A 204 15.48 -5.73 2.69
C LEU A 204 15.41 -4.79 1.49
N HIS A 205 14.26 -4.14 1.27
CA HIS A 205 14.11 -3.11 0.25
C HIS A 205 15.14 -1.99 0.45
N ARG A 206 15.23 -1.42 1.66
CA ARG A 206 16.18 -0.36 2.00
C ARG A 206 17.64 -0.77 1.79
N ARG A 207 18.00 -2.01 2.16
CA ARG A 207 19.36 -2.53 2.00
C ARG A 207 19.74 -2.80 0.54
N THR A 208 18.78 -3.22 -0.28
CA THR A 208 19.05 -3.61 -1.68
C THR A 208 18.91 -2.46 -2.67
N GLY A 209 18.09 -1.44 -2.36
CA GLY A 209 17.82 -0.30 -3.25
C GLY A 209 17.12 -0.69 -4.55
N LYS A 210 16.56 -1.90 -4.64
CA LYS A 210 15.85 -2.41 -5.82
C LYS A 210 14.40 -1.94 -5.81
N THR A 211 13.79 -1.83 -6.99
CA THR A 211 12.37 -1.48 -7.10
C THR A 211 11.49 -2.67 -6.70
N PHE A 212 10.58 -2.46 -5.74
CA PHE A 212 9.66 -3.50 -5.26
C PHE A 212 8.24 -3.16 -5.72
N VAL A 213 7.56 -4.13 -6.34
CA VAL A 213 6.15 -4.03 -6.72
C VAL A 213 5.38 -5.12 -6.00
N TYR A 214 4.60 -4.71 -5.01
CA TYR A 214 3.92 -5.60 -4.08
C TYR A 214 2.42 -5.60 -4.33
N ILE A 215 1.79 -6.77 -4.27
CA ILE A 215 0.34 -6.91 -4.41
C ILE A 215 -0.24 -7.53 -3.16
N THR A 216 -1.31 -6.92 -2.68
CA THR A 216 -2.05 -7.40 -1.52
C THR A 216 -3.50 -6.97 -1.55
N HIS A 217 -4.31 -7.68 -0.79
CA HIS A 217 -5.67 -7.28 -0.44
C HIS A 217 -5.70 -6.54 0.92
N ALA A 218 -4.61 -6.58 1.70
CA ALA A 218 -4.53 -5.99 3.02
C ALA A 218 -3.93 -4.57 2.95
N LEU A 219 -4.73 -3.58 3.32
CA LEU A 219 -4.27 -2.19 3.34
C LEU A 219 -3.19 -1.92 4.38
N GLU A 220 -3.25 -2.56 5.53
CA GLU A 220 -2.24 -2.41 6.58
C GLU A 220 -0.82 -2.69 6.06
N GLU A 221 -0.68 -3.70 5.19
CA GLU A 221 0.58 -4.01 4.51
C GLU A 221 1.05 -2.83 3.65
N ALA A 222 0.15 -2.27 2.85
CA ALA A 222 0.45 -1.15 1.98
C ALA A 222 0.84 0.10 2.78
N MET A 223 0.14 0.38 3.89
CA MET A 223 0.39 1.51 4.78
C MET A 223 1.76 1.44 5.47
N VAL A 224 2.21 0.24 5.83
CA VAL A 224 3.46 0.06 6.59
C VAL A 224 4.68 0.08 5.69
N MET A 225 4.59 -0.51 4.49
CA MET A 225 5.78 -0.82 3.68
C MET A 225 6.02 0.15 2.52
N SER A 226 4.98 0.75 1.96
CA SER A 226 5.04 1.36 0.62
C SER A 226 5.35 2.85 0.67
N ASP A 227 6.09 3.32 -0.34
CA ASP A 227 6.27 4.74 -0.61
C ASP A 227 5.04 5.33 -1.32
N ARG A 228 4.47 4.58 -2.27
CA ARG A 228 3.19 4.86 -2.92
C ARG A 228 2.36 3.61 -3.08
N VAL A 229 1.05 3.84 -3.15
CA VAL A 229 0.05 2.80 -3.31
C VAL A 229 -0.85 3.16 -4.49
N ALA A 230 -1.15 2.19 -5.33
CA ALA A 230 -2.23 2.27 -6.31
C ALA A 230 -3.44 1.48 -5.82
N LEU A 231 -4.58 2.14 -5.72
CA LEU A 231 -5.87 1.48 -5.49
C LEU A 231 -6.49 1.11 -6.83
N MET A 232 -6.84 -0.16 -7.01
CA MET A 232 -7.38 -0.72 -8.25
C MET A 232 -8.83 -1.21 -8.04
N ARG A 233 -9.74 -0.82 -8.92
CA ARG A 233 -11.16 -1.25 -8.94
C ARG A 233 -11.59 -1.55 -10.37
N ALA A 234 -12.23 -2.69 -10.58
CA ALA A 234 -12.82 -3.06 -11.87
C ALA A 234 -11.87 -2.85 -13.08
N GLY A 235 -10.62 -3.29 -12.94
CA GLY A 235 -9.62 -3.20 -13.99
C GLY A 235 -8.93 -1.83 -14.14
N LYS A 236 -9.30 -0.83 -13.34
CA LYS A 236 -8.78 0.54 -13.42
C LYS A 236 -8.05 0.96 -12.15
N ILE A 237 -7.08 1.86 -12.30
CA ILE A 237 -6.47 2.56 -11.17
C ILE A 237 -7.38 3.73 -10.79
N VAL A 238 -7.77 3.78 -9.51
CA VAL A 238 -8.67 4.81 -8.97
C VAL A 238 -7.88 5.97 -8.37
N GLN A 239 -6.81 5.67 -7.63
CA GLN A 239 -5.95 6.66 -7.00
C GLN A 239 -4.54 6.09 -6.84
N VAL A 240 -3.53 6.94 -7.05
CA VAL A 240 -2.12 6.64 -6.76
C VAL A 240 -1.57 7.75 -5.88
N ALA A 241 -1.15 7.42 -4.67
CA ALA A 241 -0.60 8.38 -3.72
C ALA A 241 0.21 7.68 -2.62
N PRO A 242 1.00 8.42 -1.83
CA PRO A 242 1.52 7.92 -0.56
C PRO A 242 0.38 7.38 0.32
N PRO A 243 0.61 6.32 1.11
CA PRO A 243 -0.47 5.66 1.85
C PRO A 243 -1.26 6.61 2.77
N LEU A 244 -0.58 7.50 3.49
CA LEU A 244 -1.22 8.48 4.37
C LEU A 244 -2.08 9.49 3.58
N GLU A 245 -1.67 9.86 2.37
CA GLU A 245 -2.46 10.76 1.53
C GLU A 245 -3.72 10.07 0.99
N ILE A 246 -3.66 8.78 0.64
CA ILE A 246 -4.87 8.03 0.27
C ILE A 246 -5.85 7.98 1.47
N TYR A 247 -5.31 7.85 2.68
CA TYR A 247 -6.11 7.82 3.90
C TYR A 247 -6.75 9.18 4.21
N ASP A 248 -5.96 10.26 4.17
CA ASP A 248 -6.40 11.61 4.56
C ASP A 248 -7.15 12.35 3.45
N ARG A 249 -6.93 11.99 2.18
CA ARG A 249 -7.45 12.67 0.99
C ARG A 249 -7.93 11.63 -0.05
N PRO A 250 -8.96 10.83 0.27
CA PRO A 250 -9.57 9.94 -0.70
C PRO A 250 -10.22 10.75 -1.83
N THR A 251 -10.05 10.31 -3.09
CA THR A 251 -10.65 11.00 -4.26
C THR A 251 -12.09 10.61 -4.53
N SER A 252 -12.56 9.48 -4.00
CA SER A 252 -13.93 9.02 -4.16
C SER A 252 -14.43 8.29 -2.91
N ARG A 253 -15.75 8.11 -2.83
CA ARG A 253 -16.41 7.30 -1.81
C ARG A 253 -15.77 5.91 -1.68
N PHE A 254 -15.53 5.25 -2.81
CA PHE A 254 -14.89 3.93 -2.80
C PHE A 254 -13.49 3.96 -2.20
N VAL A 255 -12.67 4.98 -2.48
CA VAL A 255 -11.34 5.05 -1.85
C VAL A 255 -11.51 5.19 -0.34
N ALA A 256 -12.40 6.08 0.10
CA ALA A 256 -12.65 6.30 1.52
C ALA A 256 -13.09 5.02 2.25
N GLU A 257 -14.11 4.34 1.72
CA GLU A 257 -14.67 3.11 2.28
C GLU A 257 -13.70 1.93 2.18
N PHE A 258 -12.87 1.87 1.13
CA PHE A 258 -11.85 0.82 1.02
C PHE A 258 -10.84 0.95 2.14
N MET A 259 -10.49 2.18 2.55
CA MET A 259 -9.50 2.47 3.60
C MET A 259 -9.96 2.16 5.04
N GLY A 260 -11.21 1.72 5.22
CA GLY A 260 -11.79 1.38 6.52
C GLY A 260 -13.19 1.96 6.67
N GLU A 261 -13.75 1.80 7.87
CA GLU A 261 -15.04 2.39 8.17
C GLU A 261 -14.97 3.91 8.17
N VAL A 262 -15.96 4.52 7.53
CA VAL A 262 -16.10 5.95 7.38
C VAL A 262 -17.57 6.33 7.48
N ASN A 263 -17.84 7.54 7.94
CA ASN A 263 -19.15 8.15 7.78
C ASN A 263 -19.21 8.82 6.41
N VAL A 264 -20.31 8.63 5.70
CA VAL A 264 -20.56 9.26 4.40
C VAL A 264 -21.94 9.88 4.45
N TRP A 265 -22.03 11.18 4.16
CA TRP A 265 -23.29 11.93 4.19
C TRP A 265 -23.45 12.77 2.93
N CYS A 266 -24.68 12.86 2.43
CA CYS A 266 -25.01 13.86 1.43
C CYS A 266 -24.85 15.27 2.00
N ALA A 267 -24.10 16.11 1.29
CA ALA A 267 -23.86 17.49 1.66
C ALA A 267 -24.35 18.43 0.56
N VAL A 268 -25.08 19.47 0.96
CA VAL A 268 -25.68 20.46 0.04
C VAL A 268 -25.16 21.84 0.40
N ARG A 269 -24.77 22.63 -0.60
CA ARG A 269 -24.42 24.03 -0.42
C ARG A 269 -25.69 24.86 -0.23
N GLU A 270 -25.74 25.64 0.84
CA GLU A 270 -26.83 26.57 1.12
C GLU A 270 -26.34 28.02 1.21
N ALA A 271 -27.28 28.97 1.23
CA ALA A 271 -26.97 30.37 1.42
C ALA A 271 -26.42 30.60 2.85
N GLY A 272 -25.10 30.61 2.97
CA GLY A 272 -24.39 30.85 4.24
C GLY A 272 -23.73 29.64 4.87
N GLY A 273 -23.67 28.48 4.19
CA GLY A 273 -22.93 27.33 4.69
C GLY A 273 -23.12 26.04 3.90
N VAL A 274 -22.81 24.92 4.55
CA VAL A 274 -23.02 23.56 4.03
C VAL A 274 -23.98 22.81 4.94
N ALA A 275 -25.05 22.22 4.39
CA ALA A 275 -26.00 21.40 5.14
C ALA A 275 -25.73 19.91 4.95
N LEU A 276 -26.02 19.13 6.00
CA LEU A 276 -26.11 17.67 6.02
C LEU A 276 -27.57 17.27 6.32
N PRO A 277 -28.44 17.20 5.30
CA PRO A 277 -29.88 17.01 5.51
C PRO A 277 -30.22 15.72 6.27
N GLU A 278 -29.48 14.64 5.98
CA GLU A 278 -29.64 13.32 6.62
C GLU A 278 -29.46 13.36 8.14
N LEU A 279 -28.67 14.30 8.65
CA LEU A 279 -28.44 14.48 10.09
C LEU A 279 -29.16 15.72 10.65
N GLY A 280 -29.77 16.54 9.80
CA GLY A 280 -30.28 17.86 10.19
C GLY A 280 -29.19 18.77 10.77
N LEU A 281 -27.97 18.68 10.24
CA LEU A 281 -26.81 19.48 10.68
C LEU A 281 -26.38 20.46 9.60
N ALA A 282 -25.62 21.48 9.99
CA ALA A 282 -25.02 22.42 9.06
C ALA A 282 -23.65 22.91 9.57
N PHE A 283 -22.82 23.36 8.64
CA PHE A 283 -21.56 24.04 8.84
C PHE A 283 -21.67 25.48 8.32
N PRO A 284 -22.01 26.45 9.18
CA PRO A 284 -22.12 27.85 8.79
C PRO A 284 -20.78 28.43 8.33
N GLY A 285 -20.78 29.23 7.28
CA GLY A 285 -19.60 29.90 6.72
C GLY A 285 -18.69 29.02 5.87
N GLU A 286 -18.91 27.70 5.86
CA GLU A 286 -18.13 26.77 5.04
C GLU A 286 -18.68 26.69 3.61
N THR A 287 -17.85 26.19 2.68
CA THR A 287 -18.23 26.06 1.26
C THR A 287 -17.83 24.70 0.70
N LEU A 288 -18.70 24.11 -0.12
CA LEU A 288 -18.35 22.95 -0.93
C LEU A 288 -17.62 23.36 -2.22
N PRO A 289 -16.97 22.43 -2.94
CA PRO A 289 -16.51 22.66 -4.31
C PRO A 289 -17.65 22.69 -5.34
N GLN A 290 -18.73 21.93 -5.11
CA GLN A 290 -19.89 21.80 -6.01
C GLN A 290 -21.18 22.23 -5.29
N ALA A 291 -22.34 22.12 -5.96
CA ALA A 291 -23.64 22.44 -5.35
C ALA A 291 -24.06 21.36 -4.33
N GLU A 292 -23.72 20.11 -4.62
CA GLU A 292 -23.98 18.94 -3.78
C GLU A 292 -22.85 17.92 -3.96
N GLY A 293 -22.77 16.96 -3.05
CA GLY A 293 -21.87 15.81 -3.15
C GLY A 293 -21.78 15.07 -1.82
N LEU A 294 -20.72 14.31 -1.62
CA LEU A 294 -20.53 13.50 -0.42
C LEU A 294 -19.49 14.14 0.50
N LEU A 295 -19.81 14.27 1.79
CA LEU A 295 -18.82 14.51 2.83
C LEU A 295 -18.52 13.21 3.55
N VAL A 296 -17.23 12.90 3.62
CA VAL A 296 -16.69 11.75 4.33
C VAL A 296 -15.99 12.21 5.60
N ALA A 297 -16.30 11.59 6.73
CA ALA A 297 -15.57 11.80 7.98
C ALA A 297 -15.18 10.45 8.61
N ARG A 298 -13.92 10.34 9.03
CA ARG A 298 -13.45 9.11 9.68
C ARG A 298 -13.91 9.06 11.15
N PRO A 299 -14.20 7.87 11.71
CA PRO A 299 -14.71 7.74 13.07
C PRO A 299 -13.82 8.41 14.13
N GLU A 300 -12.50 8.33 13.98
CA GLU A 300 -11.51 8.92 14.88
C GLU A 300 -11.37 10.44 14.78
N LYS A 301 -12.03 11.06 13.80
CA LYS A 301 -12.13 12.51 13.66
C LYS A 301 -13.34 13.11 14.36
N LEU A 302 -14.28 12.28 14.80
CA LEU A 302 -15.43 12.73 15.58
C LEU A 302 -15.02 12.84 17.05
N ALA A 303 -14.98 14.07 17.57
CA ALA A 303 -14.55 14.32 18.95
C ALA A 303 -15.68 13.98 19.92
N MET A 304 -15.42 13.13 20.91
CA MET A 304 -16.38 12.95 22.01
C MET A 304 -16.46 14.23 22.85
N LEU A 305 -17.67 14.76 23.01
CA LEU A 305 -17.90 15.99 23.76
C LEU A 305 -18.46 15.69 25.15
N GLY A 306 -17.87 16.33 26.16
CA GLY A 306 -18.45 16.39 27.50
C GLY A 306 -19.69 17.30 27.55
N GLU A 307 -20.30 17.39 28.74
CA GLU A 307 -21.38 18.33 28.99
C GLU A 307 -20.90 19.77 28.74
N GLY A 308 -21.67 20.56 27.99
CA GLY A 308 -21.31 21.93 27.63
C GLY A 308 -20.22 22.07 26.55
N GLY A 309 -19.59 20.98 26.10
CA GLY A 309 -18.64 21.00 24.98
C GLY A 309 -19.30 21.45 23.67
N GLY A 310 -18.59 22.29 22.91
CA GLY A 310 -19.04 22.82 21.62
C GLY A 310 -18.17 22.33 20.45
N ALA A 311 -18.77 22.26 19.26
CA ALA A 311 -18.12 21.99 17.98
C ALA A 311 -18.91 22.71 16.86
N GLN A 312 -18.38 22.75 15.63
CA GLN A 312 -19.08 23.36 14.49
C GLN A 312 -20.42 22.66 14.20
N ALA A 313 -20.44 21.33 14.23
CA ALA A 313 -21.63 20.52 14.18
C ALA A 313 -21.59 19.45 15.28
N ILE A 314 -22.75 19.07 15.84
CA ILE A 314 -22.84 18.11 16.95
C ILE A 314 -23.92 17.08 16.66
N VAL A 315 -23.52 15.81 16.63
CA VAL A 315 -24.44 14.66 16.60
C VAL A 315 -24.64 14.19 18.04
N ALA A 316 -25.86 14.29 18.56
CA ALA A 316 -26.25 13.65 19.82
C ALA A 316 -27.04 12.38 19.52
N GLY A 317 -26.87 11.34 20.33
CA GLY A 317 -27.55 10.07 20.12
C GLY A 317 -27.23 9.01 21.17
N THR A 318 -27.76 7.82 20.96
CA THR A 318 -27.56 6.67 21.85
C THR A 318 -26.64 5.65 21.18
N ILE A 319 -25.65 5.15 21.92
CA ILE A 319 -24.76 4.07 21.44
C ILE A 319 -25.60 2.79 21.32
N VAL A 320 -25.54 2.14 20.16
CA VAL A 320 -26.31 0.92 19.89
C VAL A 320 -25.42 -0.32 19.84
N ASP A 321 -24.18 -0.16 19.36
CA ASP A 321 -23.17 -1.22 19.32
C ASP A 321 -21.79 -0.64 19.67
N GLU A 322 -20.90 -1.50 20.15
CA GLU A 322 -19.48 -1.19 20.33
C GLU A 322 -18.59 -2.35 19.85
N PHE A 323 -17.43 -2.01 19.30
CA PHE A 323 -16.41 -2.96 18.88
C PHE A 323 -15.08 -2.59 19.52
N VAL A 324 -14.48 -3.52 20.26
CA VAL A 324 -13.19 -3.29 20.94
C VAL A 324 -12.04 -3.61 19.98
N LEU A 325 -11.29 -2.57 19.60
CA LEU A 325 -10.16 -2.61 18.68
C LEU A 325 -8.82 -2.48 19.43
N GLY A 326 -8.70 -3.20 20.55
CA GLY A 326 -7.53 -3.12 21.44
C GLY A 326 -7.60 -1.91 22.37
N SER A 327 -6.80 -0.87 22.11
CA SER A 327 -6.77 0.35 22.95
C SER A 327 -7.89 1.35 22.63
N ARG A 328 -8.73 1.03 21.65
CA ARG A 328 -9.81 1.89 21.17
C ARG A 328 -11.11 1.09 21.06
N LYS A 329 -12.22 1.79 21.17
CA LYS A 329 -13.56 1.27 20.88
C LYS A 329 -14.12 2.05 19.71
N GLN A 330 -14.62 1.33 18.73
CA GLN A 330 -15.50 1.90 17.75
C GLN A 330 -16.92 1.81 18.27
N ILE A 331 -17.65 2.92 18.20
CA ILE A 331 -19.04 3.02 18.67
C ILE A 331 -19.96 3.32 17.50
N HIS A 332 -21.11 2.67 17.50
CA HIS A 332 -22.19 2.94 16.55
C HIS A 332 -23.24 3.78 17.26
N LEU A 333 -23.40 5.02 16.82
CA LEU A 333 -24.31 5.98 17.40
C LEU A 333 -25.58 6.05 16.56
N ARG A 334 -26.74 5.86 17.18
CA ARG A 334 -28.02 6.21 16.57
C ARG A 334 -28.34 7.67 16.91
N PRO A 335 -28.35 8.59 15.92
CA PRO A 335 -28.63 9.99 16.19
C PRO A 335 -30.03 10.17 16.77
N ASP A 336 -30.19 11.13 17.67
CA ASP A 336 -31.50 11.60 18.10
C ASP A 336 -32.29 12.13 16.88
N GLY A 337 -33.61 11.95 16.85
CA GLY A 337 -34.47 12.44 15.78
C GLY A 337 -35.18 11.32 15.03
N ASP A 338 -35.31 11.48 13.71
CA ASP A 338 -35.95 10.47 12.84
C ASP A 338 -35.17 9.14 12.87
N ALA A 339 -35.89 8.03 12.98
CA ALA A 339 -35.32 6.69 12.93
C ALA A 339 -34.69 6.36 11.57
N SER A 340 -34.99 7.14 10.51
CA SER A 340 -34.37 7.04 9.20
C SER A 340 -32.93 7.56 9.13
N ARG A 341 -32.46 8.31 10.15
CA ARG A 341 -31.10 8.86 10.17
C ARG A 341 -30.05 7.73 10.15
N PRO A 342 -28.96 7.88 9.37
CA PRO A 342 -27.92 6.86 9.33
C PRO A 342 -27.22 6.73 10.69
N ILE A 343 -26.73 5.52 10.98
CA ILE A 343 -25.83 5.30 12.10
C ILE A 343 -24.54 6.10 11.88
N VAL A 344 -24.08 6.76 12.93
CA VAL A 344 -22.82 7.51 12.93
C VAL A 344 -21.76 6.71 13.67
N PHE A 345 -20.63 6.48 13.01
CA PHE A 345 -19.49 5.77 13.57
C PHE A 345 -18.54 6.76 14.25
N GLY A 346 -18.19 6.49 15.50
CA GLY A 346 -17.17 7.23 16.25
C GLY A 346 -16.10 6.30 16.80
N GLU A 347 -14.92 6.83 17.09
CA GLU A 347 -13.85 6.08 17.76
C GLU A 347 -13.46 6.77 19.07
N ILE A 348 -13.35 5.98 20.14
CA ILE A 348 -13.14 6.46 21.50
C ILE A 348 -12.07 5.60 22.19
N PRO A 349 -11.33 6.12 23.19
CA PRO A 349 -10.40 5.30 23.97
C PRO A 349 -11.11 4.12 24.66
N ALA A 350 -10.49 2.94 24.66
CA ALA A 350 -11.01 1.78 25.39
C ALA A 350 -10.63 1.85 26.87
N THR A 351 -11.21 2.79 27.60
CA THR A 351 -11.04 2.93 29.06
C THR A 351 -12.16 2.22 29.82
N PRO A 352 -11.96 1.86 31.10
CA PRO A 352 -13.01 1.27 31.93
C PRO A 352 -14.27 2.15 32.05
N ASP A 353 -14.10 3.46 32.02
CA ASP A 353 -15.17 4.45 32.10
C ASP A 353 -15.73 4.85 30.72
N ALA A 354 -15.31 4.17 29.65
CA ALA A 354 -15.81 4.46 28.31
C ALA A 354 -17.32 4.13 28.22
N PRO A 355 -18.13 5.02 27.61
CA PRO A 355 -19.56 4.79 27.42
C PRO A 355 -19.85 3.46 26.74
N ALA A 356 -20.84 2.73 27.26
CA ALA A 356 -21.29 1.44 26.76
C ALA A 356 -22.58 1.58 25.94
N PRO A 357 -23.01 0.55 25.18
CA PRO A 357 -24.31 0.54 24.51
C PRO A 357 -25.45 0.90 25.47
N GLY A 358 -26.38 1.73 24.99
CA GLY A 358 -27.46 2.35 25.77
C GLY A 358 -27.11 3.72 26.37
N ALA A 359 -25.84 4.08 26.47
CA ALA A 359 -25.43 5.42 26.90
C ALA A 359 -25.73 6.46 25.81
N ARG A 360 -26.17 7.64 26.25
CA ARG A 360 -26.33 8.81 25.38
C ARG A 360 -25.02 9.59 25.34
N VAL A 361 -24.55 9.91 24.13
CA VAL A 361 -23.28 10.63 23.91
C VAL A 361 -23.44 11.74 22.88
N ARG A 362 -22.44 12.61 22.81
CA ARG A 362 -22.34 13.72 21.86
C ARG A 362 -21.03 13.62 21.10
N LEU A 363 -21.11 13.60 19.77
CA LEU A 363 -19.95 13.62 18.88
C LEU A 363 -19.89 14.98 18.16
N GLY A 364 -18.78 15.67 18.32
CA GLY A 364 -18.44 16.90 17.64
C GLY A 364 -17.79 16.62 16.30
N LEU A 365 -18.22 17.36 15.28
CA LEU A 365 -17.72 17.27 13.92
C LEU A 365 -17.26 18.65 13.46
N ALA A 366 -16.06 18.71 12.90
CA ALA A 366 -15.51 19.90 12.26
C ALA A 366 -15.44 19.69 10.75
N PHE A 367 -15.77 20.72 9.97
CA PHE A 367 -15.75 20.66 8.51
C PHE A 367 -14.34 20.37 7.97
N ALA A 368 -13.30 20.89 8.63
CA ALA A 368 -11.90 20.66 8.26
C ALA A 368 -11.46 19.19 8.36
N ASP A 369 -12.14 18.40 9.19
CA ASP A 369 -11.91 16.96 9.35
C ASP A 369 -12.73 16.11 8.37
N CYS A 370 -13.68 16.73 7.65
CA CYS A 370 -14.39 16.11 6.56
C CYS A 370 -13.61 16.20 5.24
N ARG A 371 -13.92 15.31 4.31
CA ARG A 371 -13.42 15.34 2.93
C ARG A 371 -14.59 15.30 1.96
N PHE A 372 -14.62 16.27 1.05
CA PHE A 372 -15.55 16.25 -0.06
C PHE A 372 -15.05 15.27 -1.12
N VAL A 373 -15.90 14.32 -1.50
CA VAL A 373 -15.58 13.31 -2.51
C VAL A 373 -16.73 13.16 -3.50
N THR A 374 -16.41 12.62 -4.68
CA THR A 374 -17.42 12.14 -5.62
C THR A 374 -17.77 10.67 -5.33
N GLU A 375 -18.85 10.18 -5.94
CA GLU A 375 -19.19 8.74 -5.97
C GLU A 375 -18.03 7.84 -6.49
#